data_AF-A0A529ZNT9-F1
#
_entry.id   AF-A0A529ZNT9-F1
#
_cell.length_a   1.000
_cell.length_b   1.000
_cell.length_c   1.000
_cell.angle_alpha   90.00
_cell.angle_beta   90.00
_cell.angle_gamma   90.00
#
_symmetry.space_group_name_H-M   'P 1'
#
loop_
_entity.id
_entity.type
_entity.pdbx_description
1 polymer ?
#
loop_
_entity_poly.entity_id
_entity_poly.type
_entity_poly.pdbx_seq_one_letter_code
_entity_poly.pdbx_strand_id
1 'polypeptide(L)'
;LVSFVALRTNMIAAALLYAAGALVCATAPSMPVFLAGRLVEGLGGGALVSLAFVSVERLFPRNIWPQLFGIISAIWGVAAFSGPMLGAIMVDFLSWRWAFGVFTFGGAAMALASFAVLGTPQAKRPQAGAGPTPAFPFLALGCLAVSVVLIAAAGVDIALLRSSLLILLGLAGLALFFRVDALKPRSRLFPSQLFSWNSALGSGMTMVAAFSVATCTFAIYGPLLLTTLHGIPILT
;
A
#
# COMPACT_ATOMS: atom_id res chain seq x y z
N LEU A 1 -3.61 -5.97 -15.19
CA LEU A 1 -2.82 -7.21 -15.30
C LEU A 1 -3.64 -8.47 -15.02
N VAL A 2 -4.53 -8.48 -14.01
CA VAL A 2 -5.28 -9.69 -13.63
C VAL A 2 -6.30 -10.20 -14.68
N SER A 3 -6.62 -9.38 -15.67
CA SER A 3 -7.40 -9.74 -16.87
C SER A 3 -6.60 -10.50 -17.92
N PHE A 4 -5.27 -10.34 -17.92
CA PHE A 4 -4.37 -10.91 -18.94
C PHE A 4 -3.52 -12.07 -18.38
N VAL A 5 -3.24 -12.07 -17.08
CA VAL A 5 -2.37 -13.04 -16.41
C VAL A 5 -3.10 -13.71 -15.25
N ALA A 6 -2.85 -15.00 -15.07
CA ALA A 6 -3.40 -15.80 -13.97
C ALA A 6 -3.10 -15.18 -12.60
N LEU A 7 -4.04 -15.34 -11.66
CA LEU A 7 -3.92 -14.80 -10.29
C LEU A 7 -2.65 -15.32 -9.60
N ARG A 8 -2.37 -16.62 -9.71
CA ARG A 8 -1.17 -17.24 -9.13
C ARG A 8 0.11 -16.56 -9.62
N THR A 9 0.26 -16.38 -10.94
CA THR A 9 1.48 -15.82 -11.52
C THR A 9 1.67 -14.37 -11.09
N ASN A 10 0.59 -13.58 -11.05
CA ASN A 10 0.66 -12.21 -10.54
C ASN A 10 1.05 -12.17 -9.05
N MET A 11 0.50 -13.07 -8.23
CA MET A 11 0.82 -13.12 -6.79
C MET A 11 2.29 -13.48 -6.55
N ILE A 12 2.81 -14.48 -7.27
CA ILE A 12 4.23 -14.87 -7.21
C ILE A 12 5.13 -13.73 -7.69
N ALA A 13 4.80 -13.10 -8.83
CA ALA A 13 5.59 -11.99 -9.35
C ALA A 13 5.64 -10.81 -8.38
N ALA A 14 4.49 -10.45 -7.77
CA ALA A 14 4.42 -9.40 -6.76
C ALA A 14 5.23 -9.75 -5.50
N ALA A 15 5.16 -11.01 -5.04
CA ALA A 15 5.91 -11.50 -3.90
C ALA A 15 7.43 -11.48 -4.14
N LEU A 16 7.89 -11.90 -5.33
CA LEU A 16 9.29 -11.84 -5.71
C LEU A 16 9.78 -10.40 -5.87
N LEU A 17 8.95 -9.51 -6.42
CA LEU A 17 9.28 -8.08 -6.53
C LEU A 17 9.44 -7.44 -5.14
N TYR A 18 8.53 -7.74 -4.21
CA TYR A 18 8.62 -7.30 -2.82
C TYR A 18 9.90 -7.83 -2.16
N ALA A 19 10.18 -9.13 -2.28
CA ALA A 19 11.38 -9.75 -1.72
C ALA A 19 12.67 -9.17 -2.29
N ALA A 20 12.72 -8.92 -3.61
CA ALA A 20 13.87 -8.31 -4.26
C ALA A 20 14.11 -6.88 -3.76
N GLY A 21 13.05 -6.06 -3.64
CA GLY A 21 13.16 -4.71 -3.09
C GLY A 21 13.65 -4.70 -1.64
N ALA A 22 13.10 -5.60 -0.81
CA ALA A 22 13.53 -5.78 0.58
C ALA A 22 15.00 -6.22 0.67
N LEU A 23 15.44 -7.12 -0.21
CA LEU A 23 16.83 -7.58 -0.25
C LEU A 23 17.80 -6.46 -0.63
N VAL A 24 17.42 -5.61 -1.60
CA VAL A 24 18.17 -4.40 -1.96
C VAL A 24 18.27 -3.47 -0.74
N CYS A 25 17.19 -3.28 0.00
CA CYS A 25 17.21 -2.47 1.23
C CYS A 25 18.14 -3.05 2.31
N ALA A 26 18.13 -4.38 2.49
CA ALA A 26 18.97 -5.08 3.45
C ALA A 26 20.47 -4.99 3.11
N THR A 27 20.80 -4.90 1.82
CA THR A 27 22.20 -4.90 1.33
C THR A 27 22.67 -3.53 0.86
N ALA A 28 21.83 -2.49 0.95
CA ALA A 28 22.10 -1.15 0.41
C ALA A 28 23.40 -0.52 0.95
N PRO A 29 24.38 -0.20 0.08
CA PRO A 29 25.64 0.44 0.49
C PRO A 29 25.51 1.95 0.65
N SER A 30 24.46 2.56 0.10
CA SER A 30 24.22 3.99 0.12
C SER A 30 22.73 4.32 0.16
N MET A 31 22.39 5.53 0.61
CA MET A 31 21.00 6.00 0.70
C MET A 31 20.25 5.96 -0.65
N PRO A 32 20.84 6.37 -1.79
CA PRO A 32 20.14 6.26 -3.07
C PRO A 32 19.73 4.83 -3.43
N VAL A 33 20.60 3.84 -3.16
CA VAL A 33 20.29 2.41 -3.39
C VAL A 33 19.19 1.95 -2.44
N PHE A 34 19.22 2.37 -1.18
CA PHE A 34 18.19 2.07 -0.21
C PHE A 34 16.81 2.59 -0.65
N LEU A 35 16.75 3.84 -1.14
CA LEU A 35 15.51 4.44 -1.66
C LEU A 35 15.02 3.73 -2.92
N ALA A 36 15.90 3.35 -3.83
CA ALA A 36 15.53 2.54 -4.99
C ALA A 36 14.92 1.19 -4.57
N GLY A 37 15.51 0.53 -3.56
CA GLY A 37 14.96 -0.68 -2.95
C GLY A 37 13.56 -0.46 -2.39
N ARG A 38 13.33 0.65 -1.66
CA ARG A 38 12.00 1.03 -1.14
C ARG A 38 10.95 1.21 -2.22
N LEU A 39 11.32 1.80 -3.36
CA LEU A 39 10.40 1.95 -4.48
C LEU A 39 9.98 0.58 -5.03
N VAL A 40 10.94 -0.32 -5.24
CA VAL A 40 10.68 -1.69 -5.73
C VAL A 40 9.84 -2.48 -4.74
N GLU A 41 10.21 -2.44 -3.47
CA GLU A 41 9.50 -3.10 -2.36
C GLU A 41 8.07 -2.59 -2.25
N GLY A 42 7.87 -1.27 -2.30
CA GLY A 42 6.56 -0.63 -2.24
C GLY A 42 5.64 -1.03 -3.41
N LEU A 43 6.19 -1.12 -4.62
CA LEU A 43 5.45 -1.61 -5.80
C LEU A 43 5.00 -3.07 -5.62
N GLY A 44 5.89 -3.94 -5.13
CA GLY A 44 5.57 -5.34 -4.84
C GLY A 44 4.52 -5.48 -3.73
N GLY A 45 4.69 -4.74 -2.63
CA GLY A 45 3.78 -4.75 -1.48
C GLY A 45 2.38 -4.24 -1.84
N GLY A 46 2.29 -3.13 -2.58
CA GLY A 46 1.00 -2.60 -3.05
C GLY A 46 0.27 -3.56 -4.00
N ALA A 47 1.02 -4.24 -4.88
CA ALA A 47 0.49 -5.29 -5.75
C ALA A 47 -0.02 -6.49 -4.94
N LEU A 48 0.73 -6.96 -3.94
CA LEU A 48 0.31 -8.05 -3.05
C LEU A 48 -0.98 -7.74 -2.31
N VAL A 49 -1.09 -6.56 -1.71
CA VAL A 49 -2.29 -6.12 -0.99
C VAL A 49 -3.49 -6.12 -1.95
N SER A 50 -3.34 -5.51 -3.12
CA SER A 50 -4.41 -5.46 -4.13
C SER A 50 -4.82 -6.87 -4.59
N LEU A 51 -3.85 -7.75 -4.85
CA LEU A 51 -4.11 -9.13 -5.28
C LEU A 51 -4.74 -9.98 -4.16
N ALA A 52 -4.46 -9.71 -2.89
CA ALA A 52 -5.11 -10.37 -1.77
C ALA A 52 -6.63 -10.12 -1.78
N PHE A 53 -7.05 -8.85 -1.95
CA PHE A 53 -8.47 -8.49 -2.09
C PHE A 53 -9.11 -9.16 -3.32
N VAL A 54 -8.43 -9.14 -4.47
CA VAL A 54 -8.91 -9.82 -5.69
C VAL A 54 -9.00 -11.33 -5.52
N SER A 55 -8.11 -11.93 -4.74
CA SER A 55 -8.11 -13.38 -4.46
C SER A 55 -9.34 -13.78 -3.66
N VAL A 56 -9.75 -12.97 -2.68
CA VAL A 56 -10.99 -13.17 -1.92
C VAL A 56 -12.19 -13.25 -2.87
N GLU A 57 -12.29 -12.29 -3.78
CA GLU A 57 -13.40 -12.25 -4.73
C GLU A 57 -13.43 -13.44 -5.70
N ARG A 58 -12.26 -13.93 -6.12
CA ARG A 58 -12.15 -15.00 -7.12
C ARG A 58 -12.26 -16.40 -6.56
N LEU A 59 -11.77 -16.63 -5.35
CA LEU A 59 -11.60 -17.98 -4.80
C LEU A 59 -12.71 -18.37 -3.82
N PHE A 60 -13.44 -17.39 -3.27
CA PHE A 60 -14.40 -17.63 -2.20
C PHE A 60 -15.81 -17.14 -2.55
N PRO A 61 -16.85 -17.84 -2.10
CA PRO A 61 -18.23 -17.41 -2.30
C PRO A 61 -18.54 -16.12 -1.52
N ARG A 62 -19.45 -15.29 -2.05
CA ARG A 62 -19.74 -13.94 -1.55
C ARG A 62 -20.23 -13.88 -0.09
N ASN A 63 -20.88 -14.94 0.38
CA ASN A 63 -21.44 -15.02 1.73
C ASN A 63 -20.38 -14.96 2.84
N ILE A 64 -19.13 -15.35 2.56
CA ILE A 64 -18.04 -15.33 3.56
C ILE A 64 -17.08 -14.14 3.40
N TRP A 65 -17.29 -13.25 2.43
CA TRP A 65 -16.42 -12.09 2.22
C TRP A 65 -16.32 -11.18 3.46
N PRO A 66 -17.40 -10.84 4.18
CA PRO A 66 -17.30 -10.00 5.37
C PRO A 66 -16.40 -10.62 6.45
N GLN A 67 -16.48 -11.95 6.62
CA GLN A 67 -15.64 -12.68 7.57
C GLN A 67 -14.18 -12.67 7.15
N LEU A 68 -13.89 -12.90 5.85
CA LEU A 68 -12.53 -12.86 5.32
C LEU A 68 -11.90 -11.46 5.45
N PHE A 69 -12.63 -10.40 5.17
CA PHE A 69 -12.14 -9.04 5.38
C PHE A 69 -11.99 -8.68 6.87
N GLY A 70 -12.83 -9.24 7.74
CA GLY A 70 -12.63 -9.17 9.19
C GLY A 70 -11.32 -9.84 9.64
N ILE A 71 -11.02 -11.04 9.13
CA ILE A 71 -9.76 -11.75 9.40
C ILE A 71 -8.56 -10.95 8.89
N ILE A 72 -8.63 -10.43 7.66
CA ILE A 72 -7.56 -9.57 7.10
C ILE A 72 -7.32 -8.35 8.00
N SER A 73 -8.39 -7.73 8.51
CA SER A 73 -8.28 -6.58 9.41
C SER A 73 -7.67 -6.95 10.76
N ALA A 74 -8.02 -8.12 11.32
CA ALA A 74 -7.42 -8.63 12.55
C ALA A 74 -5.93 -8.91 12.38
N ILE A 75 -5.53 -9.54 11.26
CA ILE A 75 -4.12 -9.77 10.91
C ILE A 75 -3.37 -8.44 10.80
N TRP A 76 -3.97 -7.42 10.19
CA TRP A 76 -3.41 -6.06 10.14
C TRP A 76 -3.19 -5.48 11.53
N GLY A 77 -4.15 -5.63 12.44
CA GLY A 77 -4.02 -5.20 13.82
C GLY A 77 -2.85 -5.89 14.53
N VAL A 78 -2.77 -7.23 14.45
CA VAL A 78 -1.66 -7.99 15.04
C VAL A 78 -0.32 -7.56 14.44
N ALA A 79 -0.24 -7.44 13.11
CA ALA A 79 0.97 -7.02 12.41
C ALA A 79 1.41 -5.60 12.81
N ALA A 80 0.47 -4.68 13.02
CA ALA A 80 0.76 -3.32 13.45
C ALA A 80 1.40 -3.26 14.85
N PHE A 81 1.07 -4.18 15.75
CA PHE A 81 1.74 -4.32 17.05
C PHE A 81 3.06 -5.09 16.95
N SER A 82 3.07 -6.21 16.22
CA SER A 82 4.26 -7.05 16.10
C SER A 82 5.39 -6.36 15.31
N GLY A 83 5.07 -5.49 14.35
CA GLY A 83 6.04 -4.80 13.50
C GLY A 83 7.05 -3.96 14.28
N PRO A 84 6.61 -2.96 15.07
CA PRO A 84 7.48 -2.16 15.92
C PRO A 84 8.26 -2.99 16.93
N MET A 85 7.64 -4.01 17.52
CA MET A 85 8.29 -4.88 18.50
C MET A 85 9.43 -5.67 17.87
N LEU A 86 9.18 -6.31 16.72
CA LEU A 86 10.22 -7.00 15.95
C LEU A 86 11.29 -6.03 15.47
N GLY A 87 10.91 -4.84 15.00
CA GLY A 87 11.84 -3.80 14.57
C GLY A 87 12.78 -3.36 15.69
N ALA A 88 12.25 -3.11 16.89
CA ALA A 88 13.02 -2.71 18.06
C ALA A 88 14.02 -3.81 18.45
N ILE A 89 13.56 -5.07 18.57
CA ILE A 89 14.44 -6.21 18.88
C ILE A 89 15.57 -6.34 17.84
N MET A 90 15.28 -6.17 16.55
CA MET A 90 16.30 -6.28 15.50
C MET A 90 17.33 -5.15 15.58
N VAL A 91 16.93 -3.94 15.96
CA VAL A 91 17.85 -2.80 16.12
C VAL A 91 18.73 -2.97 17.36
N ASP A 92 18.16 -3.44 18.48
CA ASP A 92 18.86 -3.53 19.75
C ASP A 92 19.79 -4.75 19.84
N PHE A 93 19.44 -5.87 19.22
CA PHE A 93 20.23 -7.12 19.31
C PHE A 93 20.99 -7.50 18.04
N LEU A 94 20.61 -6.97 16.87
CA LEU A 94 21.25 -7.30 15.60
C LEU A 94 21.67 -6.03 14.83
N SER A 95 20.92 -5.68 13.79
CA SER A 95 21.11 -4.53 12.92
C SER A 95 19.77 -4.23 12.25
N TRP A 96 19.50 -2.96 11.99
CA TRP A 96 18.33 -2.52 11.21
C TRP A 96 18.18 -3.26 9.86
N ARG A 97 19.27 -3.75 9.27
CA ARG A 97 19.28 -4.47 7.98
C ARG A 97 18.53 -5.81 8.08
N TRP A 98 18.53 -6.44 9.24
CA TRP A 98 17.84 -7.71 9.47
C TRP A 98 16.32 -7.58 9.41
N ALA A 99 15.77 -6.40 9.75
CA ALA A 99 14.34 -6.15 9.55
C ALA A 99 13.94 -6.33 8.07
N PHE A 100 14.78 -5.89 7.14
CA PHE A 100 14.56 -6.08 5.70
C PHE A 100 14.93 -7.49 5.22
N GLY A 101 15.86 -8.16 5.91
CA GLY A 101 16.09 -9.60 5.73
C GLY A 101 14.82 -10.41 6.01
N VAL A 102 14.14 -10.15 7.14
CA VAL A 102 12.87 -10.81 7.48
C VAL A 102 11.81 -10.56 6.42
N PHE A 103 11.70 -9.33 5.89
CA PHE A 103 10.76 -9.02 4.81
C PHE A 103 11.10 -9.76 3.51
N THR A 104 12.38 -9.92 3.20
CA THR A 104 12.85 -10.71 2.05
C THR A 104 12.41 -12.16 2.18
N PHE A 105 12.65 -12.78 3.35
CA PHE A 105 12.22 -14.14 3.63
C PHE A 105 10.69 -14.27 3.60
N GLY A 106 9.96 -13.30 4.16
CA GLY A 106 8.50 -13.26 4.10
C GLY A 106 7.96 -13.21 2.67
N GLY A 107 8.55 -12.37 1.81
CA GLY A 107 8.19 -12.29 0.40
C GLY A 107 8.49 -13.59 -0.36
N ALA A 108 9.66 -14.20 -0.12
CA ALA A 108 10.01 -15.49 -0.72
C ALA A 108 9.08 -16.62 -0.24
N ALA A 109 8.77 -16.67 1.06
CA ALA A 109 7.82 -17.61 1.63
C ALA A 109 6.43 -17.43 1.03
N MET A 110 5.98 -16.19 0.82
CA MET A 110 4.71 -15.89 0.17
C MET A 110 4.69 -16.33 -1.30
N ALA A 111 5.80 -16.17 -2.02
CA ALA A 111 5.93 -16.66 -3.40
C ALA A 111 5.81 -18.19 -3.45
N LEU A 112 6.49 -18.88 -2.53
CA LEU A 112 6.42 -20.34 -2.40
C LEU A 112 5.01 -20.82 -2.01
N ALA A 113 4.40 -20.18 -1.01
CA ALA A 113 3.03 -20.48 -0.59
C ALA A 113 2.04 -20.25 -1.73
N SER A 114 2.20 -19.18 -2.50
CA SER A 114 1.39 -18.91 -3.68
C SER A 114 1.56 -19.98 -4.75
N PHE A 115 2.78 -20.48 -4.95
CA PHE A 115 3.03 -21.58 -5.88
C PHE A 115 2.37 -22.90 -5.43
N ALA A 116 2.48 -23.23 -4.14
CA ALA A 116 1.97 -24.48 -3.56
C ALA A 116 0.43 -24.48 -3.43
N VAL A 117 -0.16 -23.39 -2.94
CA VAL A 117 -1.59 -23.32 -2.56
C VAL A 117 -2.47 -22.92 -3.73
N LEU A 118 -2.03 -22.01 -4.62
CA LEU A 118 -2.84 -21.54 -5.75
C LEU A 118 -2.79 -22.48 -6.96
N GLY A 119 -2.78 -23.79 -6.70
CA GLY A 119 -2.78 -24.84 -7.71
C GLY A 119 -4.12 -25.00 -8.45
N THR A 120 -5.18 -24.36 -7.97
CA THR A 120 -6.56 -24.56 -8.46
C THR A 120 -6.77 -24.01 -9.88
N PRO A 121 -7.69 -24.60 -10.67
CA PRO A 121 -8.02 -24.11 -12.01
C PRO A 121 -8.49 -22.65 -12.02
N GLN A 122 -9.23 -22.20 -10.99
CA GLN A 122 -9.66 -20.80 -10.88
C GLN A 122 -8.48 -19.84 -10.71
N ALA A 123 -7.43 -20.23 -9.97
CA ALA A 123 -6.26 -19.40 -9.76
C ALA A 123 -5.29 -19.37 -10.97
N LYS A 124 -5.34 -20.43 -11.81
CA LYS A 124 -4.51 -20.59 -13.01
C LYS A 124 -5.10 -19.98 -14.28
N ARG A 125 -6.39 -19.65 -14.28
CA ARG A 125 -7.05 -19.03 -15.45
C ARG A 125 -7.04 -17.50 -15.32
N PRO A 126 -6.66 -16.76 -16.38
CA PRO A 126 -6.95 -15.33 -16.47
C PRO A 126 -8.47 -15.12 -16.35
N GLN A 127 -8.88 -14.02 -15.71
CA GLN A 127 -10.31 -13.70 -15.65
C GLN A 127 -10.73 -13.22 -17.04
N ALA A 128 -11.48 -14.08 -17.74
CA ALA A 128 -12.14 -13.71 -18.98
C ALA A 128 -13.19 -12.62 -18.66
N GLY A 129 -12.86 -11.37 -18.95
CA GLY A 129 -13.80 -10.26 -18.84
C GLY A 129 -14.84 -10.33 -19.96
N ALA A 130 -16.12 -10.28 -19.61
CA ALA A 130 -17.19 -10.05 -20.57
C ALA A 130 -17.18 -8.58 -21.01
N GLY A 131 -16.40 -8.25 -22.05
CA GLY A 131 -16.40 -6.95 -22.73
C GLY A 131 -15.03 -6.32 -22.94
N PRO A 132 -14.94 -5.21 -23.70
CA PRO A 132 -13.70 -4.47 -23.93
C PRO A 132 -13.12 -4.02 -22.59
N THR A 133 -11.91 -4.49 -22.26
CA THR A 133 -11.22 -4.05 -21.05
C THR A 133 -10.94 -2.55 -21.16
N PRO A 134 -11.40 -1.73 -20.20
CA PRO A 134 -11.11 -0.30 -20.23
C PRO A 134 -9.60 -0.07 -20.15
N ALA A 135 -9.11 0.94 -20.87
CA ALA A 135 -7.70 1.30 -20.86
C ALA A 135 -7.25 1.61 -19.42
N PHE A 136 -6.09 1.07 -19.04
CA PHE A 136 -5.55 1.28 -17.70
C PHE A 136 -5.26 2.78 -17.48
N PRO A 137 -5.69 3.40 -16.36
CA PRO A 137 -5.66 4.84 -16.18
C PRO A 137 -4.27 5.36 -15.77
N PHE A 138 -3.24 5.10 -16.58
CA PHE A 138 -1.85 5.48 -16.33
C PHE A 138 -1.68 6.98 -16.02
N LEU A 139 -2.41 7.84 -16.74
CA LEU A 139 -2.33 9.29 -16.53
C LEU A 139 -2.83 9.71 -15.14
N ALA A 140 -3.97 9.15 -14.70
CA ALA A 140 -4.53 9.47 -13.39
C ALA A 140 -3.61 8.95 -12.28
N LEU A 141 -3.14 7.70 -12.38
CA LEU A 141 -2.22 7.11 -11.41
C LEU A 141 -0.86 7.84 -11.36
N GLY A 142 -0.32 8.25 -12.51
CA GLY A 142 0.90 9.04 -12.58
C GLY A 142 0.74 10.42 -11.95
N CYS A 143 -0.39 11.09 -12.21
CA CYS A 143 -0.70 12.37 -11.59
C CYS A 143 -0.85 12.25 -10.07
N LEU A 144 -1.52 11.20 -9.59
CA LEU A 144 -1.65 10.92 -8.16
C LEU A 144 -0.28 10.65 -7.52
N ALA A 145 0.56 9.82 -8.15
CA ALA A 145 1.90 9.51 -7.65
C ALA A 145 2.77 10.77 -7.53
N VAL A 146 2.79 11.62 -8.57
CA VAL A 146 3.53 12.90 -8.52
C VAL A 146 2.99 13.81 -7.42
N SER A 147 1.67 13.89 -7.26
CA SER A 147 1.05 14.71 -6.23
C SER A 147 1.47 14.28 -4.82
N VAL A 148 1.45 12.97 -4.55
CA VAL A 148 1.88 12.40 -3.26
C VAL A 148 3.37 12.68 -3.02
N VAL A 149 4.22 12.52 -4.04
CA VAL A 149 5.66 12.81 -3.92
C VAL A 149 5.93 14.28 -3.63
N LEU A 150 5.21 15.20 -4.29
CA LEU A 150 5.36 16.64 -4.03
C LEU A 150 4.97 17.01 -2.59
N ILE A 151 3.86 16.47 -2.09
CA ILE A 151 3.42 16.71 -0.71
C ILE A 151 4.43 16.12 0.28
N ALA A 152 4.91 14.89 0.05
CA ALA A 152 5.91 14.26 0.90
C ALA A 152 7.24 15.04 0.91
N ALA A 153 7.70 15.50 -0.26
CA ALA A 153 8.93 16.28 -0.39
C ALA A 153 8.87 17.63 0.33
N ALA A 154 7.67 18.19 0.52
CA ALA A 154 7.48 19.44 1.28
C ALA A 154 7.87 19.32 2.76
N GLY A 155 7.83 18.10 3.31
CA GLY A 155 8.17 17.79 4.70
C GLY A 155 9.63 17.37 4.93
N VAL A 156 10.44 17.22 3.89
CA VAL A 156 11.85 16.78 4.02
C VAL A 156 12.74 17.93 4.48
N ASP A 157 12.73 19.05 3.74
CA ASP A 157 13.42 20.28 4.11
C ASP A 157 12.38 21.37 4.33
N ILE A 158 12.11 21.69 5.59
CA ILE A 158 11.07 22.67 5.94
C ILE A 158 11.60 24.08 5.66
N ALA A 159 11.17 24.65 4.54
CA ALA A 159 11.42 26.04 4.19
C ALA A 159 10.10 26.66 3.76
N LEU A 160 9.67 27.74 4.42
CA LEU A 160 8.30 28.27 4.30
C LEU A 160 7.85 28.39 2.84
N LEU A 161 8.65 29.04 1.99
CA LEU A 161 8.29 29.23 0.58
C LEU A 161 8.30 27.92 -0.22
N ARG A 162 9.35 27.10 -0.11
CA ARG A 162 9.49 25.84 -0.86
C ARG A 162 8.42 24.83 -0.44
N SER A 163 8.22 24.65 0.86
CA SER A 163 7.22 23.74 1.42
C SER A 163 5.81 24.17 1.05
N SER A 164 5.47 25.46 1.16
CA SER A 164 4.16 25.97 0.71
C SER A 164 3.93 25.75 -0.79
N LEU A 165 4.94 26.02 -1.63
CA LEU A 165 4.82 25.79 -3.07
C LEU A 165 4.64 24.31 -3.41
N LEU A 166 5.42 23.41 -2.78
CA LEU A 166 5.31 21.97 -3.00
C LEU A 166 3.94 21.42 -2.55
N ILE A 167 3.42 21.90 -1.41
CA ILE A 167 2.06 21.55 -0.94
C ILE A 167 1.01 22.04 -1.95
N LEU A 168 1.08 23.31 -2.38
CA LEU A 168 0.12 23.86 -3.33
C LEU A 168 0.14 23.12 -4.67
N LEU A 169 1.33 22.81 -5.19
CA LEU A 169 1.49 22.02 -6.42
C LEU A 169 0.96 20.59 -6.25
N GLY A 170 1.22 19.96 -5.11
CA GLY A 170 0.70 18.64 -4.78
C GLY A 170 -0.83 18.62 -4.69
N LEU A 171 -1.44 19.61 -4.03
CA LEU A 171 -2.90 19.78 -3.96
C LEU A 171 -3.51 20.06 -5.35
N ALA A 172 -2.85 20.87 -6.17
CA ALA A 172 -3.27 21.13 -7.55
C ALA A 172 -3.21 19.86 -8.42
N GLY A 173 -2.15 19.05 -8.26
CA GLY A 173 -2.04 17.74 -8.91
C GLY A 173 -3.15 16.78 -8.46
N LEU A 174 -3.49 16.77 -7.17
CA LEU A 174 -4.56 15.95 -6.63
C LEU A 174 -5.94 16.38 -7.16
N ALA A 175 -6.16 17.69 -7.33
CA ALA A 175 -7.35 18.21 -8.00
C ALA A 175 -7.38 17.84 -9.49
N LEU A 176 -6.23 17.87 -10.18
CA LEU A 176 -6.12 17.42 -11.57
C LEU A 176 -6.41 15.93 -11.70
N PHE A 177 -5.93 15.10 -10.77
CA PHE A 177 -6.24 13.68 -10.71
C PHE A 177 -7.75 13.44 -10.68
N PHE A 178 -8.48 14.10 -9.77
CA PHE A 178 -9.94 13.95 -9.70
C PHE A 178 -10.64 14.45 -10.96
N ARG A 179 -10.14 15.51 -11.61
CA ARG A 179 -10.68 15.98 -12.90
C ARG A 179 -10.45 14.95 -14.01
N VAL A 180 -9.23 14.42 -14.15
CA VAL A 180 -8.88 13.42 -15.17
C VAL A 180 -9.69 12.13 -14.97
N ASP A 181 -9.88 11.70 -13.72
CA ASP A 181 -10.70 10.55 -13.37
C ASP A 181 -12.20 10.80 -13.69
N ALA A 182 -12.70 12.00 -13.37
CA ALA A 182 -14.07 12.40 -13.71
C ALA A 182 -14.31 12.42 -15.23
N LEU A 183 -13.33 12.84 -16.03
CA LEU A 183 -13.42 12.93 -17.49
C LEU A 183 -13.38 11.57 -18.21
N LYS A 184 -13.02 10.47 -17.54
CA LYS A 184 -12.93 9.12 -18.14
C LYS A 184 -13.88 8.10 -17.47
N PRO A 185 -15.20 8.15 -17.73
CA PRO A 185 -16.20 7.31 -17.05
C PRO A 185 -15.97 5.80 -17.18
N ARG A 186 -15.36 5.35 -18.28
CA ARG A 186 -15.11 3.92 -18.55
C ARG A 186 -13.98 3.31 -17.71
N SER A 187 -13.04 4.13 -17.23
CA SER A 187 -11.87 3.68 -16.46
C SER A 187 -11.79 4.38 -15.10
N ARG A 188 -12.93 4.87 -14.59
CA ARG A 188 -12.98 5.70 -13.40
C ARG A 188 -12.59 4.87 -12.18
N LEU A 189 -11.63 5.37 -11.41
CA LEU A 189 -11.12 4.72 -10.21
C LEU A 189 -12.06 4.95 -9.01
N PHE A 190 -12.73 6.10 -8.97
CA PHE A 190 -13.63 6.45 -7.87
C PHE A 190 -15.10 6.59 -8.28
N PRO A 191 -16.05 6.43 -7.35
CA PRO A 191 -17.46 6.73 -7.62
C PRO A 191 -17.68 8.19 -8.02
N SER A 192 -18.72 8.47 -8.81
CA SER A 192 -19.06 9.83 -9.28
C SER A 192 -19.38 10.84 -8.17
N GLN A 193 -19.70 10.36 -6.97
CA GLN A 193 -20.19 11.18 -5.85
C GLN A 193 -19.35 10.97 -4.58
N LEU A 194 -18.04 11.09 -4.69
CA LEU A 194 -17.07 10.88 -3.60
C LEU A 194 -17.35 11.67 -2.31
N PHE A 195 -17.83 12.91 -2.43
CA PHE A 195 -18.01 13.84 -1.31
C PHE A 195 -19.46 14.32 -1.14
N SER A 196 -20.43 13.57 -1.66
CA SER A 196 -21.83 13.93 -1.47
C SER A 196 -22.31 13.49 -0.09
N TRP A 197 -22.66 14.46 0.77
CA TRP A 197 -23.31 14.21 2.07
C TRP A 197 -24.70 13.60 1.95
N ASN A 198 -25.31 13.67 0.75
CA ASN A 198 -26.67 13.19 0.50
C ASN A 198 -26.73 11.74 -0.01
N SER A 199 -25.59 11.09 -0.23
CA SER A 199 -25.55 9.67 -0.61
C SER A 199 -24.82 8.86 0.46
N ALA A 200 -25.28 7.63 0.71
CA ALA A 200 -24.64 6.73 1.67
C ALA A 200 -23.18 6.43 1.28
N LEU A 201 -22.89 6.35 -0.02
CA LEU A 201 -21.56 6.11 -0.54
C LEU A 201 -20.63 7.31 -0.32
N GLY A 202 -21.10 8.53 -0.60
CA GLY A 202 -20.32 9.75 -0.39
C GLY A 202 -20.07 10.02 1.09
N SER A 203 -21.09 9.86 1.93
CA SER A 203 -20.97 9.98 3.39
C SER A 203 -20.00 8.95 3.98
N GLY A 204 -20.06 7.71 3.51
CA GLY A 204 -19.13 6.65 3.89
C GLY A 204 -17.69 6.97 3.50
N MET A 205 -17.46 7.46 2.28
CA MET A 205 -16.13 7.87 1.82
C MET A 205 -15.58 9.07 2.60
N THR A 206 -16.40 10.08 2.91
CA THR A 206 -16.01 11.19 3.79
C THR A 206 -15.66 10.73 5.19
N MET A 207 -16.42 9.79 5.75
CA MET A 207 -16.16 9.23 7.07
C MET A 207 -14.81 8.50 7.10
N VAL A 208 -14.55 7.64 6.11
CA VAL A 208 -13.27 6.93 5.97
C VAL A 208 -12.12 7.91 5.82
N ALA A 209 -12.26 8.94 4.98
CA ALA A 209 -11.22 9.95 4.80
C ALA A 209 -10.93 10.71 6.11
N ALA A 210 -11.96 11.16 6.82
CA ALA A 210 -11.82 11.87 8.09
C ALA A 210 -11.14 10.99 9.15
N PHE A 211 -11.54 9.72 9.23
CA PHE A 211 -10.94 8.75 10.14
C PHE A 211 -9.45 8.50 9.84
N SER A 212 -9.07 8.35 8.56
CA SER A 212 -7.67 8.21 8.16
C SER A 212 -6.84 9.43 8.53
N VAL A 213 -7.34 10.64 8.30
CA VAL A 213 -6.63 11.89 8.67
C VAL A 213 -6.41 11.97 10.18
N ALA A 214 -7.42 11.61 10.98
CA ALA A 214 -7.32 11.64 12.44
C ALA A 214 -6.29 10.62 12.98
N THR A 215 -6.23 9.43 12.39
CA THR A 215 -5.38 8.33 12.87
C THR A 215 -3.93 8.43 12.42
N CYS A 216 -3.65 8.98 11.22
CA CYS A 216 -2.28 9.10 10.70
C CYS A 216 -1.34 9.89 11.60
N THR A 217 -1.82 10.99 12.22
CA THR A 217 -1.00 11.85 13.08
C THR A 217 -0.48 11.09 14.29
N PHE A 218 -1.37 10.35 14.98
CA PHE A 218 -0.98 9.56 16.15
C PHE A 218 -0.08 8.38 15.78
N ALA A 219 -0.35 7.71 14.65
CA ALA A 219 0.47 6.58 14.21
C ALA A 219 1.93 6.97 13.91
N ILE A 220 2.16 8.16 13.36
CA ILE A 220 3.50 8.63 12.99
C ILE A 220 4.24 9.24 14.18
N TYR A 221 3.57 10.11 14.93
CA TYR A 221 4.23 10.90 15.99
C TYR A 221 4.02 10.34 17.39
N GLY A 222 3.10 9.40 17.60
CA GLY A 222 2.82 8.80 18.90
C GLY A 222 4.06 8.22 19.58
N PRO A 223 4.81 7.30 18.92
CA PRO A 223 6.03 6.75 19.49
C PRO A 223 7.11 7.81 19.75
N LEU A 224 7.22 8.81 18.88
CA LEU A 224 8.17 9.91 19.05
C LEU A 224 7.79 10.79 20.26
N LEU A 225 6.51 11.11 20.43
CA LEU A 225 6.02 11.90 21.56
C LEU A 225 6.23 11.16 22.89
N LEU A 226 5.96 9.85 22.93
CA LEU A 226 6.15 9.04 24.14
C LEU A 226 7.64 8.93 24.53
N THR A 227 8.53 8.78 23.56
CA THR A 227 9.98 8.70 23.82
C THR A 227 10.57 10.06 24.20
N THR A 228 10.16 11.14 23.52
CA THR A 228 10.71 12.50 23.76
C THR A 228 10.15 13.20 25.00
N LEU A 229 8.85 13.04 25.30
CA LEU A 229 8.20 13.72 26.42
C LEU A 229 8.18 12.88 27.71
N HIS A 230 8.07 11.56 27.59
CA HIS A 230 7.91 10.67 28.76
C HIS A 230 9.11 9.76 29.00
N GLY A 231 10.13 9.77 28.14
CA GLY A 231 11.36 8.98 28.32
C GLY A 231 11.13 7.47 28.36
N ILE A 232 9.98 6.99 27.86
CA ILE A 232 9.60 5.57 27.92
C ILE A 232 10.48 4.81 26.90
N PRO A 233 11.23 3.78 27.33
CA PRO A 233 11.98 2.93 26.42
C PRO A 233 11.02 2.16 25.51
N ILE A 234 11.40 1.96 24.24
CA ILE A 234 10.54 1.30 23.24
C ILE A 234 10.26 -0.18 23.59
N LEU A 235 11.03 -0.76 24.52
CA LEU A 235 11.01 -2.18 24.87
C LEU A 235 10.42 -2.52 26.26
N THR A 236 10.11 -1.54 27.11
CA THR A 236 9.61 -1.76 28.49
C THR A 236 8.39 -0.90 28.77
#